data_AF-A0A2W4ZAS5-F1
#
_entry.id   AF-A0A2W4ZAS5-F1
#
_cell.length_a   1.000
_cell.length_b   1.000
_cell.length_c   1.000
_cell.angle_alpha   90.00
_cell.angle_beta   90.00
_cell.angle_gamma   90.00
#
_symmetry.space_group_name_H-M   'P 1'
#
loop_
_entity.id
_entity.type
_entity.pdbx_description
1 polymer ?
#
loop_
_entity_poly.entity_id
_entity_poly.type
_entity_poly.pdbx_seq_one_letter_code
_entity_poly.pdbx_strand_id
1 'polypeptide(L)'
;MRINPAVAFTLILLTMMFGAGIVSSSWGYALGRQALTGVRQPETRPSNAATANRSGEQHGKLVLLDENKVLADVKARIDSGN
;
A
#
# COMPACT_ATOMS: atom_id res chain seq x y z
N MET A 1 -9.41 -2.46 -54.83
CA MET A 1 -10.25 -1.24 -54.74
C MET A 1 -9.35 -0.07 -54.34
N ARG A 2 -9.36 1.04 -55.08
CA ARG A 2 -8.64 2.27 -54.67
C ARG A 2 -9.39 2.87 -53.49
N ILE A 3 -8.78 2.87 -52.31
CA ILE A 3 -9.36 3.49 -51.12
C ILE A 3 -9.34 5.00 -51.34
N ASN A 4 -10.49 5.66 -51.17
CA ASN A 4 -10.56 7.10 -51.26
C ASN A 4 -9.78 7.70 -50.06
N PRO A 5 -8.80 8.58 -50.29
CA PRO A 5 -8.01 9.18 -49.21
C PRO A 5 -8.89 9.90 -48.18
N ALA A 6 -10.03 10.48 -48.57
CA ALA A 6 -10.97 11.09 -47.62
C ALA A 6 -11.53 10.06 -46.62
N VAL A 7 -11.85 8.85 -47.08
CA VAL A 7 -12.36 7.77 -46.23
C VAL A 7 -11.27 7.23 -45.30
N ALA A 8 -10.01 7.21 -45.75
CA ALA A 8 -8.89 6.84 -44.90
C ALA A 8 -8.70 7.86 -43.76
N PHE A 9 -8.73 9.16 -44.07
CA PHE A 9 -8.59 10.21 -43.06
C PHE A 9 -9.72 10.21 -42.04
N THR A 10 -10.97 9.99 -42.44
CA THR A 10 -12.10 9.95 -41.49
C THR A 10 -12.01 8.75 -40.56
N LEU A 11 -11.58 7.58 -41.03
CA LEU A 11 -11.37 6.40 -40.18
C LEU A 11 -10.23 6.61 -39.18
N ILE A 12 -9.14 7.25 -39.59
CA ILE A 12 -8.03 7.61 -38.70
C ILE A 12 -8.50 8.60 -37.63
N LEU A 13 -9.21 9.66 -38.03
CA LEU A 13 -9.78 10.63 -37.09
C LEU A 13 -10.74 9.97 -36.10
N LEU A 14 -11.64 9.11 -36.58
CA LEU A 14 -12.61 8.42 -35.76
C LEU A 14 -11.92 7.53 -34.71
N THR A 15 -10.97 6.71 -35.14
CA THR A 15 -10.21 5.83 -34.22
C THR A 15 -9.40 6.62 -33.21
N MET A 16 -8.82 7.74 -33.61
CA MET A 16 -8.07 8.62 -32.72
C MET A 16 -8.97 9.31 -31.67
N MET A 17 -10.19 9.71 -32.03
CA MET A 17 -11.16 10.25 -31.07
C MET A 17 -11.55 9.23 -29.99
N PHE A 18 -11.80 7.97 -30.38
CA PHE A 18 -12.05 6.89 -29.42
C PHE A 18 -10.83 6.64 -28.51
N GLY A 19 -9.63 6.58 -29.10
CA GLY A 19 -8.39 6.39 -28.34
C GLY A 19 -8.16 7.51 -27.31
N ALA A 20 -8.34 8.77 -27.72
CA ALA A 20 -8.18 9.93 -26.84
C ALA A 20 -9.20 9.91 -25.67
N GLY A 21 -10.44 9.49 -25.92
CA GLY A 21 -11.46 9.36 -24.88
C GLY A 21 -11.09 8.33 -23.80
N ILE A 22 -10.56 7.17 -24.20
CA ILE A 22 -10.14 6.10 -23.26
C ILE A 22 -8.95 6.58 -22.41
N VAL A 23 -7.94 7.15 -23.03
CA VAL A 23 -6.74 7.63 -22.32
C VAL A 23 -7.13 8.76 -21.35
N SER A 24 -7.93 9.73 -21.80
CA SER A 24 -8.37 10.86 -20.97
C SER A 24 -9.22 10.42 -19.77
N SER A 25 -10.17 9.50 -19.98
CA SER A 25 -11.01 8.99 -18.89
C SER A 25 -10.21 8.17 -17.87
N SER A 26 -9.24 7.36 -18.32
CA SER A 26 -8.38 6.58 -17.41
C SER A 26 -7.54 7.48 -16.50
N TRP A 27 -6.96 8.55 -17.06
CA TRP A 27 -6.12 9.50 -16.32
C TRP A 27 -6.97 10.40 -15.42
N GLY A 28 -8.12 10.88 -15.92
CA GLY A 28 -9.09 11.66 -15.15
C GLY A 28 -9.67 10.87 -13.98
N TYR A 29 -9.95 9.58 -14.16
CA TYR A 29 -10.39 8.70 -13.08
C TYR A 29 -9.31 8.51 -12.01
N ALA A 30 -8.05 8.28 -12.43
CA ALA A 30 -6.93 8.12 -11.51
C ALA A 30 -6.71 9.38 -10.66
N LEU A 31 -6.69 10.56 -11.29
CA LEU A 31 -6.58 11.85 -10.61
C LEU A 31 -7.78 12.12 -9.69
N GLY A 32 -9.00 11.83 -10.15
CA GLY A 32 -10.21 11.95 -9.33
C GLY A 32 -10.19 11.03 -8.10
N ARG A 33 -9.71 9.79 -8.26
CA ARG A 33 -9.51 8.86 -7.14
C ARG A 33 -8.48 9.37 -6.14
N GLN A 34 -7.38 9.93 -6.64
CA GLN A 34 -6.32 10.49 -5.79
C GLN A 34 -6.81 11.72 -5.00
N ALA A 35 -7.60 12.59 -5.63
CA ALA A 35 -8.22 13.73 -4.96
C ALA A 35 -9.16 13.28 -3.82
N LEU A 36 -9.95 12.22 -4.04
CA LEU A 36 -10.84 11.65 -3.02
C LEU A 36 -10.08 10.91 -1.91
N THR A 37 -8.90 10.35 -2.18
CA THR A 37 -8.06 9.74 -1.12
C THR A 37 -7.42 10.77 -0.19
N GLY A 38 -7.25 12.02 -0.60
CA GLY A 38 -6.80 13.11 0.29
C GLY A 38 -7.84 13.50 1.35
N VAL A 39 -9.13 13.20 1.11
CA VAL A 39 -10.25 13.48 2.02
C VAL A 39 -10.71 12.22 2.77
N ARG A 40 -10.30 11.02 2.30
CA ARG A 40 -10.62 9.77 2.98
C ARG A 40 -9.74 9.67 4.22
N GLN A 41 -10.38 9.71 5.38
CA GLN A 41 -9.72 9.45 6.65
C GLN A 41 -8.87 8.18 6.52
N PRO A 42 -7.64 8.16 7.05
CA PRO A 42 -6.82 6.96 7.05
C PRO A 42 -7.66 5.85 7.68
N GLU A 43 -7.87 4.76 6.94
CA GLU A 43 -8.48 3.54 7.48
C GLU A 43 -7.56 3.09 8.62
N THR A 44 -7.91 3.44 9.86
CA THR A 44 -7.17 3.12 11.08
C THR A 44 -7.36 1.66 11.47
N ARG A 45 -7.60 0.76 10.50
CA ARG A 45 -7.74 -0.66 10.80
C ARG A 45 -6.34 -1.25 10.99
N PRO A 46 -5.91 -1.56 12.23
CA PRO A 46 -4.53 -1.92 12.53
C PRO A 46 -4.11 -3.28 11.92
N SER A 47 -5.07 -4.04 11.37
CA SER A 47 -4.85 -5.38 10.83
C SER A 47 -4.15 -5.40 9.47
N ASN A 48 -4.31 -4.36 8.64
CA ASN A 48 -3.78 -4.37 7.27
C ASN A 48 -2.40 -3.70 7.16
N ALA A 49 -2.12 -2.71 8.02
CA ALA A 49 -0.78 -2.11 8.13
C ALA A 49 0.26 -3.09 8.71
N ALA A 50 -0.18 -4.02 9.57
CA ALA A 50 0.68 -5.06 10.14
C ALA A 50 1.20 -6.07 9.10
N THR A 51 0.61 -6.12 7.89
CA THR A 51 1.03 -7.05 6.83
C THR A 51 1.92 -6.38 5.78
N ALA A 52 1.82 -5.06 5.60
CA ALA A 52 2.65 -4.30 4.66
C ALA A 52 4.06 -3.97 5.18
N ASN A 53 4.28 -3.98 6.51
CA ASN A 53 5.58 -3.68 7.13
C ASN A 53 6.46 -4.91 7.46
N ARG A 54 6.09 -6.13 7.03
CA ARG A 54 6.90 -7.35 7.31
C ARG A 54 8.08 -7.57 6.36
N SER A 55 8.62 -6.51 5.78
CA SER A 55 9.87 -6.56 5.02
C SER A 55 10.84 -5.53 5.58
N GLY A 56 11.37 -5.78 6.78
CA GLY A 56 12.50 -4.97 7.26
C GLY A 56 12.83 -4.99 8.73
N GLU A 57 11.89 -5.26 9.65
CA GLU A 57 12.24 -5.28 11.07
C GLU A 57 12.66 -6.69 11.50
N GLN A 58 13.98 -6.88 11.57
CA GLN A 58 14.57 -7.83 12.52
C GLN A 58 14.08 -7.41 13.91
N HIS A 59 12.93 -7.97 14.34
CA HIS A 59 12.55 -7.97 15.74
C HIS A 59 13.77 -8.47 16.51
N GLY A 60 14.39 -7.57 17.27
CA GLY A 60 15.44 -7.92 18.21
C GLY A 60 14.96 -9.14 18.97
N LYS A 61 15.66 -10.26 18.74
CA LYS A 61 15.47 -11.59 19.32
C LYS A 61 14.45 -11.57 20.44
N LEU A 62 13.22 -12.06 20.19
CA LEU A 62 12.27 -12.32 21.26
C LEU A 62 12.94 -13.29 22.24
N VAL A 63 13.49 -12.76 23.34
CA VAL A 63 14.00 -13.56 24.42
C VAL A 63 12.79 -13.90 25.28
N LEU A 64 12.34 -15.15 25.17
CA LEU A 64 11.39 -15.72 26.12
C LEU A 64 12.14 -15.90 27.44
N LEU A 65 11.88 -15.00 28.39
CA LEU A 65 12.40 -15.13 29.76
C LEU A 65 11.52 -16.14 30.51
N ASP A 66 12.17 -17.08 31.19
CA ASP A 66 11.51 -18.05 32.05
C ASP A 66 11.21 -17.38 33.40
N GLU A 67 9.93 -17.26 33.74
CA GLU A 67 9.45 -16.58 34.95
C GLU A 67 10.12 -17.13 36.23
N ASN A 68 10.41 -18.43 36.26
CA ASN A 68 11.05 -19.07 37.41
C ASN A 68 12.46 -18.51 37.67
N LYS A 69 13.19 -18.15 36.60
CA LYS A 69 14.53 -17.56 36.71
C LYS A 69 14.47 -16.11 37.18
N VAL A 70 13.47 -15.36 36.72
CA VAL A 70 13.25 -13.98 37.16
C VAL A 70 12.94 -13.94 38.67
N LEU A 71 12.09 -14.83 39.14
CA LEU A 71 11.75 -14.93 40.58
C LEU A 71 12.96 -15.32 41.43
N ALA A 72 13.82 -16.23 40.95
CA ALA A 72 15.05 -16.61 41.63
C ALA A 72 16.05 -15.44 41.70
N ASP A 73 16.23 -14.70 40.61
CA ASP A 73 17.11 -13.53 40.55
C ASP A 73 16.63 -12.40 41.47
N VAL A 74 15.33 -12.13 41.49
CA VAL A 74 14.74 -11.13 42.40
C VAL A 74 14.94 -11.54 43.85
N LYS A 75 14.71 -12.82 44.19
CA LYS A 75 14.93 -13.31 45.55
C LYS A 75 16.39 -13.21 45.97
N ALA A 76 17.34 -13.56 45.10
CA ALA A 76 18.76 -13.44 45.36
C ALA A 76 19.19 -11.98 45.58
N ARG A 77 18.62 -11.02 44.84
CA ARG A 77 18.87 -9.59 45.05
C ARG A 77 18.31 -9.06 46.36
N ILE A 78 17.16 -9.58 46.81
CA ILE A 78 16.56 -9.22 48.09
C ILE A 78 17.38 -9.79 49.26
N ASP A 79 17.84 -11.04 49.17
CA ASP A 79 18.68 -11.66 50.22
C ASP A 79 20.10 -11.06 50.27
N SER A 80 20.67 -10.66 49.13
CA SER A 80 21.98 -10.02 49.05
C SER A 80 21.93 -8.51 49.40
N GLY A 81 20.74 -7.96 49.67
CA GLY A 81 20.50 -6.55 49.99
C GLY A 81 20.41 -6.26 51.50
N ASN A 82 20.96 -7.15 52.34
CA ASN A 82 21.27 -6.93 53.76
C ASN A 82 22.77 -7.15 53.99
#